data_AF-A0A6J7TM65-F1
#
_entry.id   AF-A0A6J7TM65-F1
#
_cell.length_a   1.000
_cell.length_b   1.000
_cell.length_c   1.000
_cell.angle_alpha   90.00
_cell.angle_beta   90.00
_cell.angle_gamma   90.00
#
_symmetry.space_group_name_H-M   'P 1'
#
loop_
_entity.id
_entity.type
_entity.pdbx_description
1 polymer ?
#
loop_
_entity_poly.entity_id
_entity_poly.type
_entity_poly.pdbx_seq_one_letter_code
_entity_poly.pdbx_strand_id
1 'polypeptide(L)'
;MGDTGSMLIGLLMAASSIMLTGQVDPGGLSGGTLLPAFLPIVLPLSILAIPLLDLLLAVIRRTRKGRSPFSPDKEHLHHRLLKLGHGQERAVLIMTAFTGLIAFGAVSTAFVPVWITGLGAALGVVALASWVLNPPRTRTRSIN
;
A
#
# COMPACT_ATOMS: atom_id res chain seq x y z
N MET A 1 0.95 1.38 -18.97
CA MET A 1 1.32 2.81 -18.90
C MET A 1 2.70 2.96 -19.52
N GLY A 2 2.97 4.04 -20.23
CA GLY A 2 4.33 4.34 -20.73
C GLY A 2 5.21 4.96 -19.64
N ASP A 3 6.52 4.98 -19.86
CA ASP A 3 7.51 5.42 -18.87
C ASP A 3 7.28 6.86 -18.41
N THR A 4 7.01 7.78 -19.33
CA THR A 4 6.73 9.19 -19.04
C THR A 4 5.54 9.36 -18.07
N GLY A 5 4.47 8.59 -18.26
CA GLY A 5 3.28 8.68 -17.40
C GLY A 5 3.56 8.19 -15.99
N SER A 6 4.34 7.10 -15.86
CA SER A 6 4.72 6.56 -14.54
C SER A 6 5.66 7.50 -13.77
N MET A 7 6.62 8.13 -14.46
CA MET A 7 7.53 9.10 -13.86
C MET A 7 6.81 10.37 -13.43
N LEU A 8 5.89 10.89 -14.24
CA LEU A 8 5.09 12.07 -13.89
C LEU A 8 4.23 11.82 -12.65
N ILE A 9 3.50 10.70 -12.59
CA ILE A 9 2.69 10.36 -11.41
C ILE A 9 3.58 10.16 -10.18
N GLY A 10 4.74 9.52 -10.33
CA GLY A 10 5.71 9.38 -9.25
C GLY A 10 6.17 10.75 -8.71
N LEU A 11 6.49 11.69 -9.61
CA LEU A 11 6.89 13.05 -9.24
C LEU A 11 5.76 13.81 -8.53
N LEU A 12 4.53 13.74 -9.05
CA LEU A 12 3.38 14.39 -8.42
C LEU A 12 3.11 13.83 -7.02
N MET A 13 3.14 12.50 -6.87
CA MET A 13 2.97 11.84 -5.57
C MET A 13 4.04 12.26 -4.56
N ALA A 14 5.31 12.34 -4.99
CA ALA A 14 6.41 12.79 -4.14
C ALA A 14 6.24 14.25 -3.74
N ALA A 15 5.95 15.14 -4.70
CA ALA A 15 5.72 16.56 -4.44
C ALA A 15 4.56 16.79 -3.46
N SER A 16 3.42 16.13 -3.67
CA SER A 16 2.27 16.21 -2.76
C SER A 16 2.61 15.69 -1.36
N SER A 17 3.33 14.58 -1.25
CA SER A 17 3.77 14.03 0.04
C SER A 17 4.64 15.01 0.82
N ILE A 18 5.59 15.66 0.14
CA ILE A 18 6.50 16.64 0.75
C ILE A 18 5.72 17.88 1.19
N MET A 19 4.82 18.40 0.36
CA MET A 19 3.99 19.56 0.69
C MET A 19 3.10 19.31 1.91
N LEU A 20 2.46 18.14 2.01
CA LEU A 20 1.65 17.78 3.17
C LEU A 20 2.50 17.65 4.45
N THR A 21 3.68 17.03 4.34
CA THR A 21 4.59 16.85 5.48
C THR A 21 5.19 18.17 5.98
N GLY A 22 5.41 19.14 5.08
CA GLY A 22 5.99 20.44 5.42
C GLY A 22 5.07 21.38 6.23
N GLN A 23 3.81 21.01 6.44
CA GLN A 23 2.80 21.79 7.17
C GLN A 23 2.68 21.40 8.65
N VAL A 24 3.59 20.55 9.17
CA VAL A 24 3.56 20.10 10.57
C VAL A 24 4.08 21.22 11.47
N ASP A 25 3.20 21.80 12.31
CA ASP A 25 3.57 22.74 13.37
C ASP A 25 3.99 21.97 14.65
N PRO A 26 5.28 22.00 15.04
CA PRO A 26 5.75 21.34 16.26
C PRO A 26 5.21 21.99 17.56
N GLY A 27 4.67 23.21 17.49
CA GLY A 27 4.16 23.95 18.65
C GLY A 27 2.76 23.53 19.10
N GLY A 28 1.98 22.84 18.27
CA GLY A 28 0.59 22.41 18.54
C GLY A 28 0.45 21.09 19.31
N LEU A 29 1.56 20.48 19.75
CA LEU A 29 1.61 19.13 20.36
C LEU A 29 1.10 19.06 21.83
N SER A 30 0.42 20.09 22.32
CA SER A 30 0.08 20.25 23.75
C SER A 30 -1.17 19.51 24.24
N GLY A 31 -1.82 18.69 23.40
CA GLY A 31 -3.09 18.03 23.74
C GLY A 31 -3.15 16.53 23.43
N GLY A 32 -2.73 15.69 24.38
CA GLY A 32 -3.29 14.36 24.69
C GLY A 32 -3.10 13.18 23.72
N THR A 33 -2.91 13.39 22.42
CA THR A 33 -2.71 12.28 21.47
C THR A 33 -1.64 12.63 20.44
N LEU A 34 -0.46 12.02 20.60
CA LEU A 34 0.69 12.22 19.71
C LEU A 34 0.42 11.72 18.28
N LEU A 35 -0.39 10.67 18.11
CA LEU A 35 -0.64 10.00 16.83
C LEU A 35 -1.34 10.89 15.78
N PRO A 36 -2.46 11.57 16.07
CA PRO A 36 -3.10 12.50 15.12
C PRO A 36 -2.19 13.65 14.67
N ALA A 37 -1.28 14.12 15.53
CA ALA A 37 -0.36 15.20 15.20
C ALA A 37 0.63 14.82 14.07
N PHE A 38 0.94 13.54 13.92
CA PHE A 38 1.79 13.03 12.85
C PHE A 38 1.01 12.66 11.57
N LEU A 39 -0.31 12.87 11.51
CA LEU A 39 -1.11 12.56 10.32
C LEU A 39 -0.58 13.16 9.02
N PRO A 40 -0.07 14.39 8.96
CA PRO A 40 0.49 14.94 7.72
C PRO A 40 1.70 14.15 7.18
N ILE A 41 2.39 13.39 8.03
CA ILE A 41 3.48 12.48 7.67
C ILE A 41 2.96 11.07 7.41
N VAL A 42 2.10 10.56 8.30
CA VAL A 42 1.59 9.18 8.25
C VAL A 42 0.69 8.97 7.04
N LEU A 43 -0.11 9.95 6.65
CA LEU A 43 -1.09 9.83 5.58
C LEU A 43 -0.44 9.61 4.19
N PRO A 44 0.52 10.43 3.73
CA PRO A 44 1.20 10.16 2.46
C PRO A 44 1.91 8.81 2.44
N LEU A 45 2.56 8.42 3.54
CA LEU A 45 3.21 7.10 3.67
C LEU A 45 2.18 5.96 3.62
N SER A 46 1.01 6.15 4.19
CA SER A 46 -0.09 5.17 4.17
C SER A 46 -0.62 4.95 2.75
N ILE A 47 -0.76 6.01 1.96
CA ILE A 47 -1.18 5.92 0.55
C ILE A 47 -0.10 5.23 -0.30
N LEU A 48 1.17 5.51 -0.02
CA LEU A 48 2.32 4.92 -0.72
C LEU A 48 2.72 3.54 -0.19
N ALA A 49 2.02 2.99 0.81
CA ALA A 49 2.42 1.76 1.48
C ALA A 49 2.60 0.59 0.53
N ILE A 50 1.66 0.36 -0.42
CA ILE A 50 1.75 -0.75 -1.37
C ILE A 50 2.91 -0.57 -2.37
N PRO A 51 3.07 0.57 -3.07
CA PRO A 51 4.24 0.82 -3.91
C PRO A 51 5.58 0.70 -3.18
N LEU A 52 5.67 1.23 -1.95
CA LEU A 52 6.89 1.15 -1.13
C LEU A 52 7.16 -0.29 -0.68
N LEU A 53 6.14 -1.03 -0.26
CA LEU A 53 6.27 -2.44 0.09
C LEU A 53 6.75 -3.27 -1.10
N ASP A 54 6.21 -3.02 -2.28
CA ASP A 54 6.62 -3.72 -3.50
C ASP A 54 8.10 -3.46 -3.86
N LEU A 55 8.54 -2.20 -3.72
CA LEU A 55 9.95 -1.82 -3.86
C LEU A 55 10.82 -2.53 -2.83
N LEU A 56 10.45 -2.48 -1.54
CA LEU A 56 11.20 -3.11 -0.45
C LEU A 56 11.30 -4.63 -0.64
N LEU A 57 10.20 -5.29 -1.01
CA LEU A 57 10.19 -6.73 -1.29
C LEU A 57 11.07 -7.08 -2.48
N ALA A 58 11.12 -6.24 -3.51
CA ALA A 58 12.04 -6.42 -4.64
C ALA A 58 13.50 -6.28 -4.20
N VAL A 59 13.84 -5.23 -3.44
CA VAL A 59 15.19 -5.00 -2.91
C VAL A 59 15.64 -6.18 -2.03
N ILE A 60 14.85 -6.57 -1.04
CA ILE A 60 15.16 -7.69 -0.12
C ILE A 60 15.36 -9.00 -0.90
N ARG A 61 14.49 -9.28 -1.88
CA ARG A 61 14.59 -10.50 -2.68
C ARG A 61 15.84 -10.52 -3.56
N ARG A 62 16.25 -9.38 -4.10
CA ARG A 62 17.48 -9.26 -4.93
C ARG A 62 18.73 -9.44 -4.07
N THR A 63 18.81 -8.75 -2.93
CA THR A 63 19.97 -8.83 -2.04
C THR A 63 20.11 -10.22 -1.41
N ARG A 64 19.01 -10.88 -1.02
CA ARG A 64 19.05 -12.29 -0.55
C ARG A 64 19.53 -13.28 -1.60
N LYS A 65 19.44 -12.95 -2.90
CA LYS A 65 19.97 -13.74 -4.02
C LYS A 65 21.39 -13.34 -4.42
N GLY A 66 22.06 -12.49 -3.63
CA GLY A 66 23.41 -11.97 -3.93
C GLY A 66 23.46 -11.03 -5.14
N ARG A 67 22.30 -10.51 -5.60
CA ARG A 67 22.23 -9.57 -6.72
C ARG A 67 22.19 -8.14 -6.20
N SER A 68 22.65 -7.21 -7.05
CA SER A 68 22.55 -5.78 -6.75
C SER A 68 21.09 -5.37 -6.50
N PRO A 69 20.82 -4.47 -5.54
CA PRO A 69 19.48 -3.95 -5.31
C PRO A 69 18.90 -3.26 -6.56
N PHE A 70 19.75 -2.79 -7.47
CA PHE A 70 19.36 -2.14 -8.73
C PHE A 70 19.19 -3.12 -9.91
N SER A 71 19.43 -4.41 -9.71
CA SER A 71 19.19 -5.40 -10.77
C SER A 71 17.70 -5.47 -11.15
N PRO A 72 17.36 -5.63 -12.43
CA PRO A 72 15.96 -5.75 -12.85
C PRO A 72 15.28 -6.97 -12.21
N ASP A 73 14.06 -6.78 -11.70
CA ASP A 73 13.16 -7.82 -11.19
C ASP A 73 11.77 -7.58 -11.76
N LYS A 74 11.05 -8.66 -12.07
CA LYS A 74 9.70 -8.64 -12.66
C LYS A 74 8.64 -9.18 -11.69
N GLU A 75 9.03 -9.54 -10.46
CA GLU A 75 8.18 -10.18 -9.45
C GLU A 75 7.46 -9.19 -8.53
N HIS A 76 6.76 -8.21 -9.11
CA HIS A 76 5.92 -7.27 -8.37
C HIS A 76 4.72 -7.98 -7.73
N LEU A 77 4.13 -7.37 -6.69
CA LEU A 77 2.95 -7.88 -5.97
C LEU A 77 1.80 -8.24 -6.91
N HIS A 78 1.56 -7.45 -7.95
CA HIS A 78 0.55 -7.74 -8.96
C HIS A 78 0.79 -9.10 -9.64
N HIS A 79 2.02 -9.36 -10.12
CA HIS A 79 2.37 -10.64 -10.72
C HIS A 79 2.30 -11.80 -9.72
N ARG A 80 2.59 -11.56 -8.45
CA ARG A 80 2.42 -12.57 -7.39
C ARG A 80 0.96 -12.95 -7.21
N LEU A 81 0.05 -11.98 -7.19
CA LEU A 81 -1.40 -12.25 -7.13
C LEU A 81 -1.89 -13.02 -8.36
N LEU A 82 -1.40 -12.69 -9.55
CA LEU A 82 -1.70 -13.44 -10.77
C LEU A 82 -1.23 -14.91 -10.67
N LYS A 83 -0.03 -15.15 -10.15
CA LYS A 83 0.51 -16.50 -9.93
C LYS A 83 -0.28 -17.31 -8.90
N LEU A 84 -0.94 -16.64 -7.95
CA LEU A 84 -1.86 -17.28 -7.00
C LEU A 84 -3.23 -17.64 -7.63
N GLY A 85 -3.46 -17.27 -8.90
CA GLY A 85 -4.70 -17.59 -9.62
C GLY A 85 -5.71 -16.44 -9.69
N HIS A 86 -5.37 -15.23 -9.21
CA HIS A 86 -6.22 -14.07 -9.38
C HIS A 86 -6.17 -13.54 -10.82
N GLY A 87 -7.29 -13.00 -11.30
CA GLY A 87 -7.31 -12.22 -12.55
C GLY A 87 -6.69 -10.84 -12.35
N GLN A 88 -6.32 -10.18 -13.45
CA GLN A 88 -5.71 -8.84 -13.43
C GLN A 88 -6.58 -7.82 -12.68
N GLU A 89 -7.89 -7.80 -12.94
CA GLU A 89 -8.84 -6.92 -12.26
C GLU A 89 -8.88 -7.14 -10.75
N ARG A 90 -8.94 -8.41 -10.32
CA ARG A 90 -8.93 -8.76 -8.88
C ARG A 90 -7.63 -8.37 -8.21
N ALA A 91 -6.49 -8.58 -8.87
CA ALA A 91 -5.21 -8.18 -8.32
C ALA A 91 -5.14 -6.67 -8.08
N VAL A 92 -5.67 -5.86 -9.01
CA VAL A 92 -5.78 -4.40 -8.83
C VAL A 92 -6.71 -4.06 -7.66
N LEU A 93 -7.90 -4.66 -7.60
CA LEU A 93 -8.87 -4.40 -6.53
C LEU A 93 -8.32 -4.78 -5.14
N ILE A 94 -7.62 -5.91 -5.02
CA ILE A 94 -6.98 -6.34 -3.78
C ILE A 94 -5.94 -5.30 -3.35
N MET A 95 -5.05 -4.88 -4.27
CA MET A 95 -4.02 -3.89 -3.98
C MET A 95 -4.64 -2.55 -3.55
N THR A 96 -5.66 -2.08 -4.27
CA THR A 96 -6.40 -0.85 -3.91
C THR A 96 -7.11 -1.00 -2.56
N ALA A 97 -7.69 -2.16 -2.26
CA ALA A 97 -8.37 -2.40 -0.98
C ALA A 97 -7.39 -2.38 0.20
N PHE A 98 -6.19 -2.94 0.06
CA PHE A 98 -5.15 -2.82 1.08
C PHE A 98 -4.67 -1.38 1.25
N THR A 99 -4.41 -0.65 0.15
CA THR A 99 -4.06 0.78 0.24
C THR A 99 -5.15 1.58 0.94
N GLY A 100 -6.41 1.34 0.58
CA GLY A 100 -7.57 1.95 1.21
C GLY A 100 -7.63 1.64 2.70
N LEU A 101 -7.49 0.36 3.09
CA LEU A 101 -7.52 -0.05 4.50
C LEU A 101 -6.45 0.67 5.32
N ILE A 102 -5.23 0.79 4.80
CA ILE A 102 -4.13 1.48 5.51
C ILE A 102 -4.39 2.98 5.58
N ALA A 103 -4.78 3.63 4.47
CA ALA A 103 -5.04 5.06 4.43
C ALA A 103 -6.26 5.48 5.28
N PHE A 104 -7.39 4.78 5.14
CA PHE A 104 -8.58 5.01 5.98
C PHE A 104 -8.30 4.68 7.44
N GLY A 105 -7.55 3.61 7.72
CA GLY A 105 -7.11 3.28 9.06
C GLY A 105 -6.34 4.43 9.70
N ALA A 106 -5.34 4.98 9.00
CA ALA A 106 -4.58 6.13 9.47
C ALA A 106 -5.47 7.34 9.75
N VAL A 107 -6.30 7.77 8.80
CA VAL A 107 -7.19 8.93 8.96
C VAL A 107 -8.19 8.73 10.10
N SER A 108 -8.71 7.52 10.29
CA SER A 108 -9.71 7.24 11.33
C SER A 108 -9.20 7.51 12.74
N THR A 109 -7.88 7.45 12.97
CA THR A 109 -7.28 7.75 14.29
C THR A 109 -7.51 9.18 14.76
N ALA A 110 -7.86 10.12 13.87
CA ALA A 110 -8.25 11.49 14.24
C ALA A 110 -9.69 11.58 14.78
N PHE A 111 -10.55 10.62 14.45
CA PHE A 111 -11.99 10.70 14.74
C PHE A 111 -12.48 9.61 15.68
N VAL A 112 -11.74 8.50 15.75
CA VAL A 112 -12.13 7.27 16.44
C VAL A 112 -11.01 6.86 17.39
N PRO A 113 -11.33 6.35 18.60
CA PRO A 113 -10.33 5.81 19.52
C PRO A 113 -9.41 4.78 18.85
N VAL A 114 -8.11 4.90 19.11
CA VAL A 114 -7.06 4.08 18.46
C VAL A 114 -7.30 2.58 18.61
N TRP A 115 -7.85 2.12 19.73
CA TRP A 115 -8.15 0.71 19.94
C TRP A 115 -9.27 0.21 19.02
N ILE A 116 -10.30 1.02 18.75
CA ILE A 116 -11.39 0.67 17.81
C ILE A 116 -10.85 0.64 16.39
N THR A 117 -10.07 1.66 16.01
CA THR A 117 -9.39 1.70 14.72
C THR A 117 -8.49 0.48 14.54
N GLY A 118 -7.71 0.10 15.56
CA GLY A 118 -6.83 -1.06 15.53
C GLY A 118 -7.60 -2.37 15.35
N LEU A 119 -8.71 -2.56 16.06
CA LEU A 119 -9.59 -3.72 15.90
C LEU A 119 -10.22 -3.76 14.50
N GLY A 120 -10.74 -2.64 14.01
CA GLY A 120 -11.30 -2.54 12.65
C GLY A 120 -10.27 -2.82 11.57
N ALA A 121 -9.05 -2.29 11.72
CA ALA A 121 -7.94 -2.56 10.81
C ALA A 121 -7.55 -4.04 10.82
N ALA A 122 -7.46 -4.67 12.00
CA ALA A 122 -7.15 -6.08 12.13
C ALA A 122 -8.21 -6.96 11.44
N LEU A 123 -9.49 -6.68 11.65
CA LEU A 123 -10.60 -7.37 10.96
C LEU A 123 -10.53 -7.17 9.45
N GLY A 124 -10.25 -5.94 9.00
CA GLY A 124 -10.05 -5.63 7.59
C GLY A 124 -8.90 -6.44 6.97
N VAL A 125 -7.76 -6.54 7.67
CA VAL A 125 -6.60 -7.33 7.22
C VAL A 125 -6.98 -8.80 7.12
N VAL A 126 -7.69 -9.37 8.10
CA VAL A 126 -8.14 -10.76 8.06
C VAL A 126 -9.11 -11.00 6.89
N ALA A 127 -10.05 -10.08 6.66
CA ALA A 127 -11.00 -10.17 5.55
C ALA A 127 -10.31 -10.06 4.18
N LEU A 128 -9.32 -9.17 4.03
CA LEU A 128 -8.55 -9.07 2.79
C LEU A 128 -7.60 -10.27 2.61
N ALA A 129 -7.00 -10.78 3.67
CA ALA A 129 -6.16 -11.97 3.62
C ALA A 129 -6.98 -13.19 3.20
N SER A 130 -8.18 -13.37 3.75
CA SER A 130 -9.07 -14.47 3.33
C SER A 130 -9.51 -14.31 1.86
N TRP A 131 -9.73 -13.08 1.39
CA TRP A 131 -10.01 -12.80 -0.02
C TRP A 131 -8.82 -13.14 -0.93
N VAL A 132 -7.59 -12.83 -0.52
CA VAL A 132 -6.36 -13.19 -1.25
C VAL A 132 -6.18 -14.71 -1.31
N LEU A 133 -6.48 -15.42 -0.21
CA LEU A 133 -6.32 -16.87 -0.12
C LEU A 133 -7.43 -17.66 -0.84
N ASN A 134 -8.51 -16.99 -1.26
CA ASN A 134 -9.60 -17.61 -2.02
C ASN A 134 -9.62 -17.13 -3.48
N PRO A 135 -8.63 -17.51 -4.29
CA PRO A 135 -8.62 -17.17 -5.71
C PRO A 135 -9.85 -17.79 -6.39
N PRO A 136 -10.46 -17.07 -7.35
CA PRO A 136 -11.55 -17.65 -8.11
C PRO A 136 -11.01 -18.88 -8.85
N ARG A 137 -11.73 -20.00 -8.77
CA ARG A 137 -11.49 -21.14 -9.65
C ARG A 137 -11.81 -20.70 -11.07
N THR A 138 -10.84 -20.14 -11.79
CA THR A 138 -11.04 -19.77 -13.19
C THR A 138 -11.21 -21.05 -13.99
N ARG A 139 -12.45 -21.27 -14.42
CA ARG A 139 -12.84 -22.23 -15.45
C ARG A 139 -11.98 -21.93 -16.67
N THR A 140 -11.16 -22.89 -17.10
CA THR A 140 -10.41 -22.84 -18.34
C THR A 140 -11.37 -22.47 -19.48
N ARG A 141 -11.28 -21.23 -19.97
CA ARG A 141 -11.83 -20.90 -21.29
C ARG A 141 -10.94 -21.58 -22.31
N SER A 142 -11.34 -22.78 -22.73
CA SER A 142 -10.92 -23.36 -24.01
C SER A 142 -11.36 -22.36 -25.08
N ILE A 143 -10.38 -21.79 -25.76
CA ILE A 143 -10.58 -21.05 -27.00
C ILE A 143 -10.04 -22.01 -28.06
N ASN A 144 -10.97 -22.67 -28.76
CA ASN A 144 -10.72 -23.31 -30.06
C ASN A 144 -10.47 -22.24 -31.12
#